data_AF-A0A2V9ZTZ5-F1
#
_entry.id   AF-A0A2V9ZTZ5-F1
#
_cell.length_a   1.000
_cell.length_b   1.000
_cell.length_c   1.000
_cell.angle_alpha   90.00
_cell.angle_beta   90.00
_cell.angle_gamma   90.00
#
_symmetry.space_group_name_H-M   'P 1'
#
loop_
_entity.id
_entity.type
_entity.pdbx_description
1 polymer ?
#
loop_
_entity_poly.entity_id
_entity_poly.type
_entity_poly.pdbx_seq_one_letter_code
_entity_poly.pdbx_strand_id
1 'polypeptide(L)'
;MVSPGQHLRVVREQLGLTMRDVETASAAIAANHANDDFSIPLSRLSDIETKAIVPSVFRMYSLAVIYRCDIREVLAWYGID
;
A
#
# COMPACT_ATOMS: atom_id res chain seq x y z
N MET A 1 16.15 7.62 9.96
CA MET A 1 14.88 8.13 9.39
C MET A 1 14.14 6.93 8.85
N VAL A 2 12.91 6.68 9.30
CA VAL A 2 12.10 5.54 8.82
C VAL A 2 11.70 5.84 7.37
N SER A 3 11.93 4.91 6.45
CA SER A 3 11.53 5.13 5.06
C SER A 3 10.00 5.05 4.93
N PRO A 4 9.39 5.63 3.88
CA PRO A 4 7.93 5.58 3.70
C PRO A 4 7.41 4.14 3.61
N GLY A 5 8.18 3.26 2.94
CA GLY A 5 7.92 1.82 2.88
C GLY A 5 7.97 1.13 4.25
N GLN A 6 8.94 1.50 5.10
CA GLN A 6 8.99 0.98 6.47
C GLN A 6 7.80 1.47 7.30
N HIS A 7 7.35 2.70 7.10
CA HIS A 7 6.16 3.22 7.78
C HIS A 7 4.90 2.46 7.37
N LEU A 8 4.71 2.21 6.07
CA LEU A 8 3.63 1.37 5.54
C LEU A 8 3.63 -0.04 6.18
N ARG A 9 4.81 -0.65 6.31
CA ARG A 9 4.97 -1.94 6.97
C ARG A 9 4.54 -1.91 8.43
N VAL A 10 4.95 -0.87 9.18
CA VAL A 10 4.56 -0.70 10.59
C VAL A 10 3.05 -0.60 10.72
N VAL A 11 2.39 0.19 9.88
CA VAL A 11 0.93 0.32 9.89
C VAL A 11 0.25 -1.03 9.58
N ARG A 12 0.73 -1.75 8.57
CA ARG A 12 0.22 -3.09 8.23
C ARG A 12 0.31 -4.04 9.43
N GLU A 13 1.45 -4.08 10.09
CA GLU A 13 1.69 -4.94 11.26
C GLU A 13 0.83 -4.54 12.47
N GLN A 14 0.62 -3.24 12.71
CA GLN A 14 -0.28 -2.73 13.75
C GLN A 14 -1.74 -3.11 13.52
N LEU A 15 -2.18 -3.20 12.26
CA LEU A 15 -3.51 -3.66 11.88
C LEU A 15 -3.65 -5.19 11.92
N GLY A 16 -2.56 -5.93 12.21
CA GLY A 16 -2.55 -7.39 12.20
C GLY A 16 -2.69 -8.01 10.81
N LEU A 17 -2.42 -7.24 9.75
CA LEU A 17 -2.57 -7.70 8.37
C LEU A 17 -1.33 -8.46 7.90
N THR A 18 -1.53 -9.63 7.32
CA THR A 18 -0.49 -10.35 6.59
C THR A 18 -0.32 -9.75 5.20
N MET A 19 0.81 -10.03 4.54
CA MET A 19 0.99 -9.62 3.14
C MET A 19 -0.08 -10.22 2.21
N ARG A 20 -0.59 -11.42 2.51
CA ARG A 20 -1.66 -12.06 1.73
C ARG A 20 -3.01 -11.39 1.91
N ASP A 21 -3.30 -10.84 3.09
CA ASP A 21 -4.52 -10.07 3.31
C ASP A 21 -4.53 -8.83 2.43
N VAL A 22 -3.37 -8.15 2.33
CA VAL A 22 -3.21 -6.98 1.46
C VAL A 22 -3.33 -7.35 -0.02
N GLU A 23 -2.70 -8.43 -0.47
CA GLU A 23 -2.83 -8.91 -1.85
C GLU A 23 -4.30 -9.20 -2.19
N THR A 24 -5.00 -9.94 -1.33
CA THR A 24 -6.41 -10.31 -1.51
C THR A 24 -7.32 -9.07 -1.52
N ALA A 25 -7.13 -8.15 -0.58
CA ALA A 25 -7.92 -6.93 -0.51
C ALA A 25 -7.68 -6.02 -1.72
N SER A 26 -6.42 -5.87 -2.15
CA SER A 26 -6.09 -5.07 -3.33
C SER A 26 -6.65 -5.66 -4.62
N ALA A 27 -6.68 -6.99 -4.74
CA ALA A 27 -7.32 -7.68 -5.86
C ALA A 27 -8.84 -7.46 -5.87
N ALA A 28 -9.49 -7.43 -4.71
CA ALA A 28 -10.91 -7.09 -4.61
C ALA A 28 -11.20 -5.63 -5.03
N ILE A 29 -10.33 -4.69 -4.64
CA ILE A 29 -10.41 -3.28 -5.09
C ILE A 29 -10.25 -3.21 -6.62
N ALA A 30 -9.26 -3.89 -7.19
CA ALA A 30 -9.04 -3.94 -8.62
C ALA A 30 -10.26 -4.47 -9.39
N ALA A 31 -10.87 -5.55 -8.90
CA ALA A 31 -12.09 -6.10 -9.48
C ALA A 31 -13.26 -5.11 -9.41
N ASN A 32 -13.46 -4.43 -8.28
CA ASN A 32 -14.52 -3.43 -8.11
C ASN A 32 -14.37 -2.22 -9.05
N HIS A 33 -13.12 -1.82 -9.35
CA HIS A 33 -12.82 -0.74 -10.28
C HIS A 33 -12.67 -1.22 -11.74
N ALA A 34 -12.75 -2.52 -12.01
CA ALA A 34 -12.40 -3.14 -13.29
C ALA A 34 -11.03 -2.67 -13.84
N ASN A 35 -10.05 -2.54 -12.94
CA ASN A 35 -8.71 -2.07 -13.26
C ASN A 35 -7.65 -2.77 -12.41
N ASP A 36 -6.77 -3.54 -13.04
CA ASP A 36 -5.73 -4.33 -12.38
C ASP A 36 -4.59 -3.49 -11.77
N ASP A 37 -4.47 -2.20 -12.11
CA ASP A 37 -3.45 -1.32 -11.55
C ASP A 37 -3.62 -1.08 -10.04
N PHE A 38 -4.82 -1.30 -9.50
CA PHE A 38 -5.08 -1.26 -8.07
C PHE A 38 -4.53 -2.49 -7.32
N SER A 39 -4.26 -3.59 -8.02
CA SER A 39 -3.76 -4.82 -7.41
C SER A 39 -2.31 -4.67 -6.97
N ILE A 40 -2.00 -5.26 -5.81
CA ILE A 40 -0.67 -5.27 -5.20
C ILE A 40 -0.27 -6.73 -4.95
N PRO A 41 0.48 -7.34 -5.88
CA PRO A 41 1.06 -8.68 -5.66
C PRO A 41 2.00 -8.70 -4.46
N LEU A 42 2.15 -9.85 -3.80
CA LEU A 42 3.06 -10.04 -2.65
C LEU A 42 4.48 -9.53 -2.90
N SER A 43 5.05 -9.83 -4.07
CA SER A 43 6.40 -9.39 -4.45
C SER A 43 6.49 -7.86 -4.52
N ARG A 44 5.44 -7.22 -5.06
CA ARG A 44 5.37 -5.76 -5.16
C ARG A 44 5.22 -5.13 -3.79
N LEU A 45 4.40 -5.69 -2.90
CA LEU A 45 4.28 -5.21 -1.53
C LEU A 45 5.60 -5.30 -0.77
N SER A 46 6.30 -6.44 -0.88
CA SER A 46 7.63 -6.63 -0.29
C SER A 46 8.63 -5.58 -0.78
N ASP A 47 8.67 -5.33 -2.10
CA ASP A 47 9.56 -4.33 -2.67
C ASP A 47 9.22 -2.90 -2.21
N ILE A 48 7.93 -2.56 -2.08
CA ILE A 48 7.49 -1.26 -1.54
C ILE A 48 7.95 -1.10 -0.09
N GLU A 49 7.75 -2.12 0.75
CA GLU A 49 8.08 -2.07 2.18
C GLU A 49 9.59 -2.09 2.47
N THR A 50 10.41 -2.66 1.57
CA THR A 50 11.84 -2.92 1.84
C THR A 50 12.81 -2.15 0.95
N LYS A 51 12.46 -1.86 -0.31
CA LYS A 51 13.37 -1.30 -1.32
C LYS A 51 13.10 0.17 -1.66
N ALA A 52 12.33 0.87 -0.82
CA ALA A 52 11.96 2.27 -1.02
C ALA A 52 11.33 2.55 -2.41
N ILE A 53 10.59 1.58 -2.96
CA ILE A 53 9.87 1.77 -4.22
C ILE A 53 8.64 2.66 -3.96
N VAL A 54 8.48 3.68 -4.80
CA VAL A 54 7.28 4.51 -4.83
C VAL A 54 6.18 3.75 -5.58
N PRO A 55 5.02 3.45 -4.96
CA PRO A 55 3.90 2.82 -5.64
C PRO A 55 3.28 3.79 -6.67
N SER A 56 2.54 3.26 -7.64
CA SER A 56 1.70 4.10 -8.51
C SER A 56 0.54 4.69 -7.70
N VAL A 57 -0.10 5.75 -8.22
CA VAL A 57 -1.25 6.38 -7.57
C VAL A 57 -2.38 5.39 -7.26
N PHE A 58 -2.64 4.42 -8.14
CA PHE A 58 -3.64 3.36 -7.94
C PHE A 58 -3.29 2.46 -6.75
N ARG A 59 -2.02 2.08 -6.61
CA ARG A 59 -1.57 1.27 -5.48
C ARG A 59 -1.49 2.07 -4.18
N MET A 60 -1.13 3.34 -4.25
CA MET A 60 -1.20 4.24 -3.08
C MET A 60 -2.64 4.37 -2.58
N TYR A 61 -3.61 4.49 -3.48
CA TYR A 61 -5.02 4.44 -3.14
C TYR A 61 -5.40 3.11 -2.46
N SER A 62 -5.04 1.97 -3.06
CA SER A 62 -5.31 0.65 -2.45
C SER A 62 -4.70 0.53 -1.06
N LEU A 63 -3.45 0.97 -0.87
CA LEU A 63 -2.80 0.97 0.44
C LEU A 63 -3.52 1.88 1.44
N ALA A 64 -3.93 3.09 1.03
CA ALA A 64 -4.67 4.01 1.90
C ALA A 64 -5.99 3.40 2.37
N VAL A 65 -6.75 2.78 1.45
CA VAL A 65 -8.02 2.10 1.76
C VAL A 65 -7.81 0.90 2.69
N ILE A 66 -6.85 0.03 2.38
CA ILE A 66 -6.59 -1.21 3.17
C ILE A 66 -6.04 -0.85 4.56
N TYR A 67 -5.17 0.14 4.64
CA TYR A 67 -4.53 0.57 5.89
C TYR A 67 -5.36 1.59 6.67
N ARG A 68 -6.52 1.99 6.15
CA ARG A 68 -7.47 2.92 6.79
C ARG A 68 -6.80 4.25 7.16
N CYS A 69 -5.93 4.74 6.30
CA CYS A 69 -5.29 6.04 6.42
C CYS A 69 -5.74 7.00 5.31
N ASP A 70 -5.58 8.29 5.54
CA ASP A 70 -5.89 9.28 4.52
C ASP A 70 -4.82 9.22 3.41
N ILE A 71 -5.24 9.33 2.15
CA ILE A 71 -4.31 9.32 1.01
C ILE A 71 -3.28 10.45 1.10
N ARG A 72 -3.62 11.59 1.72
CA ARG A 72 -2.69 12.69 1.99
C ARG A 72 -1.61 12.30 2.99
N GLU A 73 -1.95 11.51 4.01
CA GLU A 73 -0.94 11.00 4.96
C GLU A 73 0.05 10.08 4.24
N VAL A 74 -0.45 9.20 3.37
CA VAL A 74 0.40 8.33 2.55
C VAL A 74 1.29 9.15 1.63
N LEU A 75 0.76 10.16 0.94
CA LEU A 75 1.53 11.05 0.05
C LEU A 75 2.59 11.86 0.81
N ALA A 76 2.25 12.38 1.98
CA ALA A 76 3.17 13.14 2.83
C ALA A 76 4.36 12.29 3.29
N TRP A 77 4.18 10.98 3.53
CA TRP A 77 5.31 10.09 3.82
C TRP A 77 6.32 10.06 2.66
N TYR A 78 5.86 10.16 1.41
CA TYR A 78 6.73 10.24 0.23
C TYR A 78 7.19 11.66 -0.11
N GLY A 79 6.80 12.68 0.66
CA GLY A 79 7.15 14.10 0.43
C GLY A 79 6.43 14.73 -0.76
N ILE A 80 5.18 14.34 -1.01
CA ILE A 80 4.36 14.76 -2.17
C ILE A 80 3.13 15.59 -1.69
N ASP A 81 3.25 16.37 -0.62
CA ASP A 81 2.15 17.18 -0.05
C ASP A 81 2.07 18.63 -0.56
#